data_AF-A0A0G2DVB2-F1
#
_entry.id   AF-A0A0G2DVB2-F1
#
_cell.length_a   1.000
_cell.length_b   1.000
_cell.length_c   1.000
_cell.angle_alpha   90.00
_cell.angle_beta   90.00
_cell.angle_gamma   90.00
#
_symmetry.space_group_name_H-M   'P 1'
#
loop_
_entity.id
_entity.type
_entity.pdbx_description
1 polymer ?
#
loop_
_entity_poly.entity_id
_entity_poly.type
_entity_poly.pdbx_seq_one_letter_code
_entity_poly.pdbx_strand_id
1 'polypeptide(L)'
;MDSAIREVCDAAAAKNLALLPGAEEEITNAGIDTWTLALERHYNRHETGATIMYNTYQAYLKSTPGKLAHHLADAQKHGYTLGVKLVRGAYLSSEPKSQVFPTKAETDRVYNSLAESLLRRRHGAVLRPVPGAGNDSSSFPHVALVLATHNAESVRRAQEIRNRQVAAAEPRVALAYAQLMGMADEVGCELVRAGKVAAAEQAARGVYGPLWRTVDVPRAYKCLCWGTAGECLQFLLRRAAENKDAAARTATTRRAMAGEIKRRVRVALRLAS
;
A
#
# COMPACT_ATOMS: atom_id res chain seq x y z
N MET A 1 -8.11 22.80 -16.99
CA MET A 1 -7.62 21.81 -15.99
C MET A 1 -8.01 20.39 -16.38
N ASP A 2 -9.29 20.10 -16.67
CA ASP A 2 -9.74 18.74 -17.09
C ASP A 2 -8.97 18.18 -18.31
N SER A 3 -8.81 18.98 -19.37
CA SER A 3 -8.06 18.56 -20.58
C SER A 3 -6.62 18.12 -20.28
N ALA A 4 -5.90 18.83 -19.42
CA ALA A 4 -4.52 18.49 -19.07
C ALA A 4 -4.43 17.22 -18.23
N ILE A 5 -5.40 17.01 -17.32
CA ILE A 5 -5.50 15.78 -16.52
C ILE A 5 -5.76 14.58 -17.43
N ARG A 6 -6.70 14.72 -18.38
CA ARG A 6 -7.01 13.66 -19.35
C ARG A 6 -5.82 13.32 -20.24
N GLU A 7 -5.12 14.33 -20.75
CA GLU A 7 -3.90 14.12 -21.56
C GLU A 7 -2.86 13.28 -20.81
N VAL A 8 -2.62 13.58 -19.52
CA VAL A 8 -1.71 12.79 -18.67
C VAL A 8 -2.24 11.37 -18.45
N CYS A 9 -3.54 11.21 -18.21
CA CYS A 9 -4.15 9.90 -17.99
C CYS A 9 -4.13 9.04 -19.27
N ASP A 10 -4.39 9.62 -20.43
CA ASP A 10 -4.33 8.95 -21.73
C ASP A 10 -2.90 8.49 -22.04
N ALA A 11 -1.92 9.37 -21.80
CA ALA A 11 -0.51 9.02 -21.94
C ALA A 11 -0.07 7.92 -20.97
N ALA A 12 -0.60 7.91 -19.74
CA ALA A 12 -0.35 6.86 -18.77
C ALA A 12 -1.02 5.53 -19.16
N ALA A 13 -2.26 5.57 -19.62
CA ALA A 13 -3.01 4.41 -20.10
C ALA A 13 -2.29 3.74 -21.28
N ALA A 14 -1.88 4.53 -22.28
CA ALA A 14 -1.14 4.05 -23.45
C ALA A 14 0.18 3.35 -23.10
N LYS A 15 0.77 3.69 -21.94
CA LYS A 15 2.05 3.13 -21.45
C LYS A 15 1.86 2.13 -20.30
N ASN A 16 0.63 1.83 -19.91
CA ASN A 16 0.30 0.99 -18.75
C ASN A 16 1.02 1.46 -17.47
N LEU A 17 1.03 2.79 -17.23
CA LEU A 17 1.64 3.43 -16.07
C LEU A 17 0.59 3.76 -15.02
N ALA A 18 0.89 3.44 -13.76
CA ALA A 18 0.03 3.81 -12.65
C ALA A 18 0.24 5.27 -12.22
N LEU A 19 -0.86 6.00 -12.09
CA LEU A 19 -1.00 7.32 -11.51
C LEU A 19 -1.57 7.18 -10.11
N LEU A 20 -0.92 7.83 -9.14
CA LEU A 20 -1.26 7.73 -7.72
C LEU A 20 -1.39 9.13 -7.10
N PRO A 21 -2.44 9.90 -7.44
CA PRO A 21 -2.74 11.18 -6.80
C PRO A 21 -2.51 11.14 -5.29
N GLY A 22 -1.78 12.14 -4.79
CA GLY A 22 -1.57 12.31 -3.36
C GLY A 22 -2.89 12.67 -2.67
N ALA A 23 -3.03 12.23 -1.43
CA ALA A 23 -4.03 12.82 -0.54
C ALA A 23 -3.33 13.85 0.36
N GLU A 24 -4.06 14.91 0.69
CA GLU A 24 -3.61 16.08 1.44
C GLU A 24 -4.30 16.11 2.83
N GLU A 25 -4.54 17.30 3.39
CA GLU A 25 -5.44 17.49 4.51
C GLU A 25 -6.88 17.04 4.14
N GLU A 26 -7.60 16.44 5.09
CA GLU A 26 -8.93 15.86 4.79
C GLU A 26 -9.95 16.89 4.29
N ILE A 27 -9.79 18.18 4.66
CA ILE A 27 -10.64 19.26 4.18
C ILE A 27 -10.57 19.47 2.66
N THR A 28 -9.43 19.17 2.01
CA THR A 28 -9.26 19.29 0.56
C THR A 28 -9.55 17.97 -0.17
N ASN A 29 -9.43 16.84 0.52
CA ASN A 29 -9.54 15.52 -0.07
C ASN A 29 -10.91 15.21 -0.67
N ALA A 30 -12.02 15.84 -0.25
CA ALA A 30 -13.33 15.56 -0.84
C ALA A 30 -13.37 15.87 -2.35
N GLY A 31 -12.75 16.97 -2.76
CA GLY A 31 -12.54 17.30 -4.17
C GLY A 31 -11.63 16.28 -4.83
N ILE A 32 -10.56 15.88 -4.14
CA ILE A 32 -9.56 14.93 -4.64
C ILE A 32 -10.13 13.51 -4.84
N ASP A 33 -11.00 13.08 -3.95
CA ASP A 33 -11.67 11.78 -4.03
C ASP A 33 -12.63 11.75 -5.23
N THR A 34 -13.37 12.85 -5.44
CA THR A 34 -14.42 12.92 -6.47
C THR A 34 -13.84 12.80 -7.89
N TRP A 35 -12.85 13.61 -8.26
CA TRP A 35 -12.22 13.49 -9.59
C TRP A 35 -11.44 12.17 -9.74
N THR A 36 -10.75 11.70 -8.70
CA THR A 36 -10.00 10.43 -8.78
C THR A 36 -10.94 9.26 -9.04
N LEU A 37 -12.09 9.19 -8.36
CA LEU A 37 -13.10 8.16 -8.64
C LEU A 37 -13.68 8.26 -10.05
N ALA A 38 -13.93 9.47 -10.56
CA ALA A 38 -14.38 9.66 -11.93
C ALA A 38 -13.35 9.14 -12.94
N LEU A 39 -12.06 9.34 -12.67
CA LEU A 39 -10.96 8.81 -13.49
C LEU A 39 -10.83 7.29 -13.34
N GLU A 40 -10.97 6.73 -12.13
CA GLU A 40 -10.97 5.27 -11.94
C GLU A 40 -12.10 4.59 -12.71
N ARG A 41 -13.32 5.14 -12.68
CA ARG A 41 -14.46 4.65 -13.47
C ARG A 41 -14.18 4.63 -14.97
N HIS A 42 -13.40 5.61 -15.46
CA HIS A 42 -13.07 5.71 -16.88
C HIS A 42 -11.93 4.79 -17.29
N TYR A 43 -10.81 4.80 -16.54
CA TYR A 43 -9.57 4.16 -16.95
C TYR A 43 -9.34 2.75 -16.37
N ASN A 44 -9.98 2.39 -15.23
CA ASN A 44 -9.79 1.08 -14.57
C ASN A 44 -10.92 0.08 -14.89
N ARG A 45 -11.60 0.27 -16.01
CA ARG A 45 -12.63 -0.63 -16.55
C ARG A 45 -12.12 -2.08 -16.63
N HIS A 46 -12.93 -3.06 -16.26
CA HIS A 46 -12.49 -4.47 -16.25
C HIS A 46 -12.00 -4.94 -17.64
N GLU A 47 -12.60 -4.38 -18.69
CA GLU A 47 -12.30 -4.69 -20.08
C GLU A 47 -10.89 -4.22 -20.52
N THR A 48 -10.30 -3.23 -19.84
CA THR A 48 -8.93 -2.77 -20.16
C THR A 48 -7.87 -3.73 -19.63
N GLY A 49 -8.22 -4.56 -18.63
CA GLY A 49 -7.29 -5.47 -17.95
C GLY A 49 -6.18 -4.78 -17.14
N ALA A 50 -6.15 -3.45 -17.09
CA ALA A 50 -5.16 -2.65 -16.40
C ALA A 50 -5.80 -1.75 -15.34
N THR A 51 -5.10 -1.53 -14.23
CA THR A 51 -5.47 -0.53 -13.23
C THR A 51 -4.39 0.54 -13.23
N ILE A 52 -4.73 1.73 -13.74
CA ILE A 52 -3.79 2.83 -13.88
C ILE A 52 -4.08 3.97 -12.91
N MET A 53 -5.31 4.15 -12.43
CA MET A 53 -5.63 5.22 -11.49
C MET A 53 -5.80 4.66 -10.08
N TYR A 54 -5.24 5.34 -9.08
CA TYR A 54 -5.33 4.93 -7.67
C TYR A 54 -5.67 6.11 -6.78
N ASN A 55 -6.69 5.95 -5.94
CA ASN A 55 -6.97 6.89 -4.87
C ASN A 55 -6.15 6.59 -3.59
N THR A 56 -5.70 7.64 -2.90
CA THR A 56 -4.91 7.53 -1.67
C THR A 56 -5.81 7.59 -0.43
N TYR A 57 -5.81 6.53 0.38
CA TYR A 57 -6.63 6.42 1.59
C TYR A 57 -5.76 6.54 2.85
N GLN A 58 -6.09 7.49 3.73
CA GLN A 58 -5.33 7.79 4.95
C GLN A 58 -5.91 7.07 6.17
N ALA A 59 -5.29 5.96 6.59
CA ALA A 59 -5.79 5.09 7.65
C ALA A 59 -5.86 5.73 9.05
N TYR A 60 -5.23 6.90 9.26
CA TYR A 60 -5.33 7.64 10.51
C TYR A 60 -6.68 8.36 10.72
N LEU A 61 -7.52 8.48 9.69
CA LEU A 61 -8.82 9.14 9.77
C LEU A 61 -9.88 8.11 10.14
N LYS A 62 -10.77 8.52 11.05
CA LYS A 62 -11.95 7.75 11.43
C LYS A 62 -12.93 7.56 10.26
N SER A 63 -12.91 8.47 9.28
CA SER A 63 -13.76 8.40 8.08
C SER A 63 -13.28 7.35 7.06
N THR A 64 -12.00 7.01 7.03
CA THR A 64 -11.39 6.19 5.96
C THR A 64 -12.06 4.81 5.76
N PRO A 65 -12.39 4.03 6.81
CA PRO A 65 -13.09 2.75 6.62
C PRO A 65 -14.44 2.91 5.91
N GLY A 66 -15.22 3.94 6.29
CA GLY A 66 -16.50 4.25 5.68
C GLY A 66 -16.35 4.74 4.24
N LYS A 67 -15.40 5.66 4.00
CA LYS A 67 -15.06 6.17 2.67
C LYS A 67 -14.69 5.04 1.71
N LEU A 68 -13.77 4.18 2.12
CA LEU A 68 -13.34 3.02 1.34
C LEU A 68 -14.50 2.04 1.07
N ALA A 69 -15.38 1.79 2.05
CA ALA A 69 -16.57 0.96 1.84
C ALA A 69 -17.51 1.52 0.76
N HIS A 70 -17.75 2.83 0.75
CA HIS A 70 -18.56 3.48 -0.29
C HIS A 70 -17.90 3.39 -1.66
N HIS A 71 -16.59 3.59 -1.75
CA HIS A 71 -15.86 3.52 -3.01
C HIS A 71 -15.79 2.08 -3.55
N LEU A 72 -15.73 1.07 -2.67
CA LEU A 72 -15.86 -0.34 -3.05
C LEU A 72 -17.26 -0.64 -3.61
N ALA A 73 -18.31 -0.15 -2.97
CA ALA A 73 -19.68 -0.30 -3.48
C ALA A 73 -19.86 0.42 -4.83
N ASP A 74 -19.22 1.59 -5.00
CA ASP A 74 -19.21 2.32 -6.26
C ASP A 74 -18.53 1.54 -7.39
N ALA A 75 -17.35 0.97 -7.11
CA ALA A 75 -16.63 0.09 -8.02
C ALA A 75 -17.45 -1.12 -8.45
N GLN A 76 -18.14 -1.75 -7.50
CA GLN A 76 -19.04 -2.86 -7.79
C GLN A 76 -20.20 -2.43 -8.70
N LYS A 77 -20.82 -1.28 -8.39
CA LYS A 77 -21.98 -0.76 -9.13
C LYS A 77 -21.62 -0.36 -10.56
N HIS A 78 -20.44 0.19 -10.77
CA HIS A 78 -20.02 0.77 -12.05
C HIS A 78 -19.02 -0.09 -12.84
N GLY A 79 -18.65 -1.28 -12.35
CA GLY A 79 -17.89 -2.27 -13.12
C GLY A 79 -16.44 -1.87 -13.41
N TYR A 80 -15.74 -1.32 -12.42
CA TYR A 80 -14.32 -0.97 -12.54
C TYR A 80 -13.50 -1.50 -11.36
N THR A 81 -12.19 -1.63 -11.56
CA THR A 81 -11.26 -2.04 -10.50
C THR A 81 -10.90 -0.83 -9.63
N LEU A 82 -11.23 -0.87 -8.34
CA LEU A 82 -10.87 0.21 -7.42
C LEU A 82 -9.35 0.23 -7.18
N GLY A 83 -8.70 1.33 -7.50
CA GLY A 83 -7.29 1.54 -7.23
C GLY A 83 -7.11 2.09 -5.81
N VAL A 84 -6.47 1.32 -4.93
CA VAL A 84 -6.29 1.71 -3.52
C VAL A 84 -4.82 1.88 -3.22
N LYS A 85 -4.38 3.11 -2.94
CA LYS A 85 -3.10 3.38 -2.27
C LYS A 85 -3.36 3.62 -0.79
N LEU A 86 -3.08 2.62 0.03
CA LEU A 86 -3.28 2.72 1.47
C LEU A 86 -2.03 3.29 2.14
N VAL A 87 -2.19 4.38 2.87
CA VAL A 87 -1.15 5.03 3.70
C VAL A 87 -1.64 5.16 5.13
N ARG A 88 -0.75 5.45 6.09
CA ARG A 88 -1.19 5.94 7.42
C ARG A 88 -1.71 7.37 7.32
N GLY A 89 -0.94 8.25 6.69
CA GLY A 89 -1.21 9.68 6.56
C GLY A 89 0.06 10.50 6.77
N ALA A 90 0.08 11.74 6.27
CA ALA A 90 1.25 12.63 6.36
C ALA A 90 0.94 14.00 6.99
N TYR A 91 -0.33 14.25 7.34
CA TYR A 91 -0.83 15.55 7.81
C TYR A 91 -1.38 15.49 9.23
N LEU A 92 -0.96 14.50 10.03
CA LEU A 92 -1.59 14.18 11.34
C LEU A 92 -1.57 15.37 12.30
N SER A 93 -0.54 16.21 12.20
CA SER A 93 -0.38 17.40 13.02
C SER A 93 -1.32 18.56 12.66
N SER A 94 -1.80 18.63 11.41
CA SER A 94 -2.73 19.66 10.96
C SER A 94 -4.20 19.22 11.02
N GLU A 95 -4.48 17.92 11.10
CA GLU A 95 -5.86 17.43 11.18
C GLU A 95 -6.55 17.74 12.53
N PRO A 96 -7.88 17.98 12.53
CA PRO A 96 -8.66 18.02 13.75
C PRO A 96 -8.56 16.71 14.54
N LYS A 97 -8.20 16.79 15.83
CA LYS A 97 -8.09 15.62 16.73
C LYS A 97 -9.37 14.77 16.79
N SER A 98 -10.53 15.38 16.58
CA SER A 98 -11.82 14.67 16.54
C SER A 98 -11.91 13.69 15.35
N GLN A 99 -11.24 13.98 14.24
CA GLN A 99 -11.31 13.21 12.99
C GLN A 99 -10.28 12.08 12.90
N VAL A 100 -9.21 12.14 13.68
CA VAL A 100 -8.13 11.14 13.68
C VAL A 100 -8.23 10.18 14.85
N PHE A 101 -7.63 8.99 14.71
CA PHE A 101 -7.49 8.07 15.84
C PHE A 101 -6.53 8.65 16.89
N PRO A 102 -6.86 8.53 18.20
CA PRO A 102 -6.08 9.13 19.29
C PRO A 102 -4.66 8.56 19.43
N THR A 103 -4.43 7.33 18.96
CA THR A 103 -3.13 6.66 19.13
C THR A 103 -2.60 6.10 17.82
N LYS A 104 -1.27 6.03 17.72
CA LYS A 104 -0.58 5.35 16.63
C LYS A 104 -0.98 3.87 16.57
N ALA A 105 -1.13 3.20 17.71
CA ALA A 105 -1.52 1.79 17.77
C ALA A 105 -2.90 1.55 17.14
N GLU A 106 -3.85 2.45 17.34
CA GLU A 106 -5.16 2.38 16.68
C GLU A 106 -5.05 2.61 15.16
N THR A 107 -4.26 3.59 14.73
CA THR A 107 -3.97 3.81 13.30
C THR A 107 -3.32 2.58 12.67
N ASP A 108 -2.36 1.94 13.35
CA ASP A 108 -1.72 0.70 12.91
C ASP A 108 -2.73 -0.43 12.79
N ARG A 109 -3.61 -0.59 13.77
CA ARG A 109 -4.69 -1.59 13.75
C ARG A 109 -5.60 -1.37 12.55
N VAL A 110 -6.07 -0.15 12.34
CA VAL A 110 -6.97 0.20 11.23
C VAL A 110 -6.27 -0.03 9.89
N TYR A 111 -5.05 0.48 9.70
CA TYR A 111 -4.27 0.24 8.48
C TYR A 111 -4.14 -1.26 8.18
N ASN A 112 -3.73 -2.06 9.18
CA ASN A 112 -3.53 -3.49 9.00
C ASN A 112 -4.85 -4.23 8.72
N SER A 113 -5.95 -3.85 9.39
CA SER A 113 -7.28 -4.43 9.14
C SER A 113 -7.81 -4.10 7.75
N LEU A 114 -7.64 -2.86 7.28
CA LEU A 114 -8.03 -2.46 5.92
C LEU A 114 -7.20 -3.22 4.88
N ALA A 115 -5.87 -3.28 5.05
CA ALA A 115 -4.99 -4.05 4.18
C ALA A 115 -5.38 -5.53 4.11
N GLU A 116 -5.66 -6.16 5.25
CA GLU A 116 -6.10 -7.56 5.32
C GLU A 116 -7.42 -7.77 4.58
N SER A 117 -8.43 -6.93 4.82
CA SER A 117 -9.72 -7.00 4.14
C SER A 117 -9.58 -6.89 2.61
N LEU A 118 -8.77 -5.96 2.13
CA LEU A 118 -8.53 -5.77 0.69
C LEU A 118 -7.76 -6.95 0.08
N LEU A 119 -6.70 -7.43 0.74
CA LEU A 119 -5.89 -8.57 0.26
C LEU A 119 -6.71 -9.85 0.18
N ARG A 120 -7.52 -10.13 1.21
CA ARG A 120 -8.39 -11.30 1.28
C ARG A 120 -9.67 -11.15 0.47
N ARG A 121 -9.96 -9.93 -0.03
CA ARG A 121 -11.20 -9.58 -0.70
C ARG A 121 -12.43 -9.92 0.15
N ARG A 122 -12.43 -9.50 1.42
CA ARG A 122 -13.51 -9.76 2.38
C ARG A 122 -13.69 -8.58 3.32
N HIS A 123 -14.94 -8.27 3.63
CA HIS A 123 -15.28 -7.35 4.71
C HIS A 123 -14.83 -7.91 6.06
N GLY A 124 -14.61 -7.02 7.03
CA GLY A 124 -14.17 -7.37 8.38
C GLY A 124 -14.73 -6.40 9.42
N ALA A 125 -14.20 -6.48 10.64
CA ALA A 125 -14.69 -5.65 11.75
C ALA A 125 -14.54 -4.13 11.49
N VAL A 126 -13.49 -3.75 10.77
CA VAL A 126 -13.17 -2.35 10.41
C VAL A 126 -13.78 -1.96 9.06
N LEU A 127 -13.52 -2.74 8.00
CA LEU A 127 -14.10 -2.49 6.67
C LEU A 127 -15.43 -3.23 6.52
N ARG A 128 -16.52 -2.57 6.89
CA ARG A 128 -17.88 -3.12 6.80
C ARG A 128 -18.53 -2.76 5.46
N PRO A 129 -19.46 -3.58 4.94
CA PRO A 129 -20.24 -3.21 3.76
C PRO A 129 -21.12 -1.99 4.03
N VAL A 130 -21.50 -1.28 2.97
CA VAL A 130 -22.43 -0.14 3.06
C VAL A 130 -23.84 -0.67 3.35
N PRO A 131 -24.56 -0.17 4.38
CA PRO A 131 -25.94 -0.57 4.65
C PRO A 131 -26.84 -0.32 3.44
N GLY A 132 -27.69 -1.30 3.10
CA GLY A 132 -28.65 -1.16 1.99
C GLY A 132 -28.08 -1.36 0.59
N ALA A 133 -26.76 -1.55 0.43
CA ALA A 133 -26.21 -2.17 -0.76
C ALA A 133 -26.62 -3.65 -0.71
N GLY A 134 -27.65 -4.03 -1.48
CA GLY A 134 -28.39 -5.29 -1.33
C GLY A 134 -27.54 -6.55 -1.14
N ASN A 135 -28.07 -7.50 -0.36
CA ASN A 135 -27.45 -8.79 -0.03
C ASN A 135 -27.12 -9.69 -1.25
N ASP A 136 -27.48 -9.28 -2.47
CA ASP A 136 -27.06 -9.94 -3.72
C ASP A 136 -25.58 -9.69 -4.06
N SER A 137 -24.88 -8.79 -3.35
CA SER A 137 -23.45 -8.49 -3.56
C SER A 137 -22.50 -9.51 -2.92
N SER A 138 -22.73 -10.82 -3.11
CA SER A 138 -21.93 -11.88 -2.47
C SER A 138 -20.43 -11.83 -2.82
N SER A 139 -20.03 -11.11 -3.87
CA SER A 139 -18.63 -10.94 -4.27
C SER A 139 -18.07 -9.59 -3.84
N PHE A 140 -16.94 -9.61 -3.14
CA PHE A 140 -16.14 -8.42 -2.89
C PHE A 140 -15.59 -7.86 -4.22
N PRO A 141 -15.67 -6.53 -4.45
CA PRO A 141 -15.32 -5.91 -5.72
C PRO A 141 -13.86 -6.10 -6.10
N HIS A 142 -13.55 -5.91 -7.38
CA HIS A 142 -12.18 -5.94 -7.87
C HIS A 142 -11.39 -4.75 -7.33
N VAL A 143 -10.21 -5.04 -6.80
CA VAL A 143 -9.31 -4.05 -6.20
C VAL A 143 -7.89 -4.28 -6.70
N ALA A 144 -7.16 -3.19 -6.91
CA ALA A 144 -5.72 -3.16 -7.03
C ALA A 144 -5.14 -2.37 -5.85
N LEU A 145 -4.12 -2.91 -5.18
CA LEU A 145 -3.63 -2.39 -3.90
C LEU A 145 -2.16 -1.96 -3.97
N VAL A 146 -1.89 -0.76 -3.47
CA VAL A 146 -0.56 -0.26 -3.14
C VAL A 146 -0.49 -0.05 -1.63
N LEU A 147 0.33 -0.86 -0.97
CA LEU A 147 0.62 -0.72 0.47
C LEU A 147 1.81 0.22 0.63
N ALA A 148 1.54 1.48 1.00
CA ALA A 148 2.55 2.49 1.21
C ALA A 148 2.93 2.57 2.71
N THR A 149 4.00 1.87 3.09
CA THR A 149 4.40 1.73 4.50
C THR A 149 5.89 1.41 4.67
N HIS A 150 6.50 2.02 5.68
CA HIS A 150 7.82 1.67 6.21
C HIS A 150 7.75 0.74 7.44
N ASN A 151 6.55 0.40 7.90
CA ASN A 151 6.40 -0.52 9.02
C ASN A 151 6.61 -1.96 8.53
N ALA A 152 7.74 -2.55 8.95
CA ALA A 152 8.12 -3.93 8.62
C ALA A 152 7.07 -4.97 9.06
N GLU A 153 6.39 -4.75 10.19
CA GLU A 153 5.34 -5.65 10.66
C GLU A 153 4.14 -5.65 9.70
N SER A 154 3.68 -4.47 9.26
CA SER A 154 2.61 -4.35 8.27
C SER A 154 2.96 -5.05 6.95
N VAL A 155 4.22 -4.93 6.52
CA VAL A 155 4.72 -5.60 5.30
C VAL A 155 4.72 -7.11 5.47
N ARG A 156 5.26 -7.63 6.60
CA ARG A 156 5.30 -9.07 6.89
C ARG A 156 3.90 -9.68 6.97
N ARG A 157 2.96 -9.02 7.64
CA ARG A 157 1.55 -9.46 7.69
C ARG A 157 0.95 -9.60 6.27
N ALA A 158 1.21 -8.64 5.39
CA ALA A 158 0.74 -8.71 4.00
C ALA A 158 1.41 -9.85 3.23
N GLN A 159 2.72 -10.08 3.42
CA GLN A 159 3.42 -11.21 2.81
C GLN A 159 2.92 -12.57 3.34
N GLU A 160 2.62 -12.68 4.62
CA GLU A 160 2.04 -13.89 5.22
C GLU A 160 0.68 -14.23 4.58
N ILE A 161 -0.18 -13.24 4.39
CA ILE A 161 -1.45 -13.42 3.67
C ILE A 161 -1.19 -13.89 2.25
N ARG A 162 -0.25 -13.26 1.53
CA ARG A 162 0.12 -13.64 0.17
C ARG A 162 0.64 -15.06 0.04
N ASN A 163 1.54 -15.45 0.92
CA ASN A 163 2.12 -16.78 0.92
C ASN A 163 1.06 -17.85 1.20
N ARG A 164 0.12 -17.57 2.12
CA ARG A 164 -1.04 -18.45 2.35
C ARG A 164 -1.95 -18.54 1.13
N GLN A 165 -2.26 -17.42 0.49
CA GLN A 165 -3.07 -17.40 -0.73
C GLN A 165 -2.43 -18.23 -1.84
N VAL A 166 -1.12 -18.13 -2.01
CA VAL A 166 -0.37 -18.95 -2.96
C VAL A 166 -0.43 -20.44 -2.60
N ALA A 167 -0.15 -20.79 -1.35
CA ALA A 167 -0.17 -22.18 -0.90
C ALA A 167 -1.56 -22.83 -1.05
N ALA A 168 -2.62 -22.05 -0.88
CA ALA A 168 -4.01 -22.48 -0.94
C ALA A 168 -4.70 -22.23 -2.30
N ALA A 169 -3.96 -21.80 -3.34
CA ALA A 169 -4.54 -21.48 -4.65
C ALA A 169 -5.65 -20.41 -4.63
N GLU A 170 -5.64 -19.50 -3.66
CA GLU A 170 -6.69 -18.50 -3.50
C GLU A 170 -6.54 -17.35 -4.52
N PRO A 171 -7.67 -16.74 -4.95
CA PRO A 171 -7.65 -15.54 -5.78
C PRO A 171 -6.87 -14.39 -5.13
N ARG A 172 -6.12 -13.66 -5.95
CA ARG A 172 -5.25 -12.56 -5.51
C ARG A 172 -5.62 -11.24 -6.22
N VAL A 173 -5.57 -10.14 -5.47
CA VAL A 173 -5.62 -8.77 -6.04
C VAL A 173 -4.30 -8.40 -6.72
N ALA A 174 -4.23 -7.31 -7.48
CA ALA A 174 -2.92 -6.72 -7.81
C ALA A 174 -2.33 -6.09 -6.54
N LEU A 175 -1.03 -6.31 -6.27
CA LEU A 175 -0.37 -5.76 -5.07
C LEU A 175 1.00 -5.18 -5.42
N ALA A 176 1.24 -3.97 -4.91
CA ALA A 176 2.55 -3.36 -4.85
C ALA A 176 2.82 -2.84 -3.43
N TYR A 177 4.10 -2.79 -3.08
CA TYR A 177 4.61 -2.20 -1.86
C TYR A 177 5.33 -0.91 -2.22
N ALA A 178 5.03 0.19 -1.55
CA ALA A 178 5.64 1.48 -1.81
C ALA A 178 6.27 2.07 -0.55
N GLN A 179 7.44 2.66 -0.70
CA GLN A 179 8.20 3.28 0.38
C GLN A 179 8.81 4.59 -0.12
N LEU A 180 8.91 5.60 0.73
CA LEU A 180 9.70 6.79 0.39
C LEU A 180 11.19 6.41 0.27
N MET A 181 11.87 7.00 -0.72
CA MET A 181 13.32 6.81 -0.89
C MET A 181 14.09 7.35 0.31
N GLY A 182 15.15 6.64 0.73
CA GLY A 182 15.98 7.01 1.87
C GLY A 182 15.35 6.74 3.23
N MET A 183 14.25 5.99 3.27
CA MET A 183 13.53 5.65 4.50
C MET A 183 13.23 4.15 4.55
N ALA A 184 13.62 3.52 5.66
CA ALA A 184 13.43 2.10 5.95
C ALA A 184 13.83 1.21 4.76
N ASP A 185 15.01 1.46 4.19
CA ASP A 185 15.50 0.73 3.02
C ASP A 185 15.67 -0.76 3.32
N GLU A 186 15.93 -1.13 4.57
CA GLU A 186 15.94 -2.52 5.02
C GLU A 186 14.63 -3.26 4.69
N VAL A 187 13.47 -2.60 4.84
CA VAL A 187 12.16 -3.20 4.52
C VAL A 187 12.00 -3.40 3.02
N GLY A 188 12.47 -2.44 2.22
CA GLY A 188 12.46 -2.55 0.76
C GLY A 188 13.41 -3.64 0.26
N CYS A 189 14.62 -3.70 0.81
CA CYS A 189 15.61 -4.72 0.50
C CYS A 189 15.12 -6.13 0.89
N GLU A 190 14.43 -6.28 2.02
CA GLU A 190 13.77 -7.54 2.40
C GLU A 190 12.78 -8.00 1.33
N LEU A 191 11.94 -7.09 0.80
CA LEU A 191 10.98 -7.38 -0.27
C LEU A 191 11.67 -7.74 -1.60
N VAL A 192 12.69 -7.00 -2.01
CA VAL A 192 13.46 -7.29 -3.23
C VAL A 192 14.14 -8.66 -3.13
N ARG A 193 14.75 -8.96 -1.97
CA ARG A 193 15.35 -10.29 -1.73
C ARG A 193 14.30 -11.39 -1.81
N ALA A 194 13.16 -11.22 -1.15
CA ALA A 194 12.05 -12.17 -1.24
C ALA A 194 11.59 -12.37 -2.69
N GLY A 195 11.49 -11.29 -3.47
CA GLY A 195 11.16 -11.35 -4.89
C GLY A 195 12.18 -12.12 -5.74
N LYS A 196 13.49 -11.95 -5.49
CA LYS A 196 14.53 -12.73 -6.18
C LYS A 196 14.44 -14.22 -5.88
N VAL A 197 14.22 -14.59 -4.62
CA VAL A 197 14.04 -15.99 -4.20
C VAL A 197 12.80 -16.58 -4.88
N ALA A 198 11.67 -15.87 -4.81
CA ALA A 198 10.42 -16.28 -5.43
C ALA A 198 10.52 -16.46 -6.95
N ALA A 199 11.20 -15.55 -7.64
CA ALA A 199 11.41 -15.63 -9.09
C ALA A 199 12.32 -16.82 -9.48
N ALA A 200 13.37 -17.10 -8.69
CA ALA A 200 14.23 -18.25 -8.92
C ALA A 200 13.48 -19.58 -8.70
N GLU A 201 12.66 -19.66 -7.65
CA GLU A 201 11.80 -20.82 -7.40
C GLU A 201 10.80 -21.04 -8.54
N GLN A 202 10.19 -19.95 -9.04
CA GLN A 202 9.29 -20.02 -10.19
C GLN A 202 10.02 -20.53 -11.45
N ALA A 203 11.25 -20.09 -11.71
CA ALA A 203 12.04 -20.55 -12.85
C ALA A 203 12.42 -22.04 -12.74
N ALA A 204 12.75 -22.52 -11.53
CA ALA A 204 13.15 -23.91 -11.31
C ALA A 204 12.00 -24.93 -11.49
N ARG A 205 10.74 -24.51 -11.31
CA ARG A 205 9.56 -25.40 -11.39
C ARG A 205 9.05 -25.67 -12.81
N GLY A 206 9.69 -25.10 -13.85
CA GLY A 206 9.32 -25.30 -15.26
C GLY A 206 8.13 -24.43 -15.71
N VAL A 207 8.26 -23.82 -16.89
CA VAL A 207 7.27 -22.89 -17.45
C VAL A 207 6.33 -23.64 -18.39
N TYR A 208 5.27 -24.26 -17.85
CA TYR A 208 4.14 -24.71 -18.67
C TYR A 208 2.83 -24.11 -18.15
N GLY A 209 2.28 -23.19 -18.95
CA GLY A 209 0.85 -22.84 -18.94
C GLY A 209 0.38 -21.76 -17.95
N PRO A 210 -0.69 -21.01 -18.29
CA PRO A 210 -1.27 -19.99 -17.42
C PRO A 210 -2.32 -20.62 -16.50
N LEU A 211 -2.18 -20.51 -15.16
CA LEU A 211 -3.28 -20.62 -14.16
C LEU A 211 -2.72 -20.28 -12.76
N TRP A 212 -2.65 -18.98 -12.44
CA TRP A 212 -2.19 -18.33 -11.19
C TRP A 212 -0.78 -18.73 -10.67
N ARG A 213 0.16 -17.77 -10.66
CA ARG A 213 1.58 -17.97 -10.27
C ARG A 213 1.71 -18.77 -8.96
N THR A 214 2.32 -19.95 -8.99
CA THR A 214 2.56 -20.80 -7.79
C THR A 214 3.50 -20.17 -6.77
N VAL A 215 4.02 -18.97 -7.06
CA VAL A 215 4.80 -18.13 -6.15
C VAL A 215 4.33 -16.66 -6.32
N ASP A 216 4.25 -15.90 -5.23
CA ASP A 216 4.03 -14.45 -5.27
C ASP A 216 5.39 -13.74 -5.37
N VAL A 217 5.58 -12.87 -6.35
CA VAL A 217 6.81 -12.06 -6.48
C VAL A 217 6.46 -10.64 -6.03
N PRO A 218 6.92 -10.20 -4.83
CA PRO A 218 6.61 -8.87 -4.33
C PRO A 218 7.13 -7.77 -5.26
N ARG A 219 6.24 -6.82 -5.61
CA ARG A 219 6.60 -5.62 -6.37
C ARG A 219 6.89 -4.48 -5.41
N ALA A 220 8.16 -4.18 -5.18
CA ALA A 220 8.59 -3.08 -4.32
C ALA A 220 8.95 -1.84 -5.14
N TYR A 221 8.42 -0.68 -4.74
CA TYR A 221 8.64 0.61 -5.38
C TYR A 221 9.16 1.64 -4.36
N LYS A 222 10.03 2.51 -4.84
CA LYS A 222 10.47 3.69 -4.11
C LYS A 222 9.78 4.93 -4.68
N CYS A 223 9.21 5.75 -3.81
CA CYS A 223 8.69 7.06 -4.13
C CYS A 223 9.84 8.06 -4.02
N LEU A 224 10.21 8.63 -5.16
CA LEU A 224 11.24 9.65 -5.28
C LEU A 224 10.55 11.00 -5.48
N CYS A 225 11.01 12.01 -4.75
CA CYS A 225 10.72 13.40 -5.07
C CYS A 225 11.80 13.88 -6.04
N TRP A 226 11.41 14.61 -7.09
CA TRP A 226 12.32 15.12 -8.10
C TRP A 226 12.01 16.59 -8.36
N GLY A 227 13.06 17.40 -8.43
CA GLY A 227 13.00 18.85 -8.55
C GLY A 227 14.16 19.51 -7.79
N THR A 228 14.20 20.83 -7.84
CA THR A 228 15.10 21.65 -7.04
C THR A 228 14.77 21.53 -5.54
N ALA A 229 15.71 21.97 -4.69
CA ALA A 229 15.49 21.98 -3.24
C ALA A 229 14.27 22.83 -2.83
N GLY A 230 14.00 23.93 -3.57
CA GLY A 230 12.83 24.79 -3.34
C GLY A 230 11.51 24.10 -3.68
N GLU A 231 11.43 23.45 -4.84
CA GLU A 231 10.24 22.69 -5.26
C GLU A 231 9.96 21.51 -4.31
N CYS A 232 11.01 20.89 -3.78
CA CYS A 232 10.90 19.77 -2.85
C CYS A 232 10.70 20.19 -1.38
N LEU A 233 10.71 21.48 -1.04
CA LEU A 233 10.80 21.95 0.34
C LEU A 233 9.67 21.42 1.24
N GLN A 234 8.42 21.51 0.77
CA GLN A 234 7.26 21.03 1.53
C GLN A 234 7.29 19.52 1.75
N PHE A 235 7.78 18.76 0.76
CA PHE A 235 8.01 17.34 0.91
C PHE A 235 9.06 17.07 1.99
N LEU A 236 10.21 17.76 1.93
CA LEU A 236 11.32 17.62 2.89
C LEU A 236 10.89 17.96 4.32
N LEU A 237 10.10 19.01 4.53
CA LEU A 237 9.57 19.38 5.84
C LEU A 237 8.71 18.26 6.46
N ARG A 238 7.81 17.66 5.66
CA ARG A 238 7.00 16.51 6.12
C ARG A 238 7.85 15.29 6.45
N ARG A 239 8.92 15.03 5.66
CA ARG A 239 9.87 13.94 5.95
C ARG A 239 10.65 14.17 7.24
N ALA A 240 11.06 15.41 7.50
CA ALA A 240 11.75 15.77 8.73
C ALA A 240 10.83 15.56 9.95
N ALA A 241 9.56 15.95 9.86
CA ALA A 241 8.56 15.72 10.92
C ALA A 241 8.34 14.21 11.16
N GLU A 242 8.13 13.42 10.10
CA GLU A 242 7.94 11.97 10.18
C GLU A 242 9.16 11.25 10.79
N ASN A 243 10.37 11.74 10.48
CA ASN A 243 11.60 11.14 11.00
C ASN A 243 11.92 11.53 12.45
N LYS A 244 11.30 12.57 13.02
CA LYS A 244 11.40 12.82 14.47
C LYS A 244 10.84 11.64 15.26
N ASP A 245 9.70 11.11 14.84
CA ASP A 245 9.09 9.91 15.43
C ASP A 245 9.86 8.62 15.07
N ALA A 246 10.60 8.63 13.95
CA ALA A 246 11.45 7.52 13.53
C ALA A 246 12.64 7.26 14.47
N ALA A 247 13.05 8.22 15.29
CA ALA A 247 14.08 8.00 16.31
C ALA A 247 13.69 6.85 17.27
N ALA A 248 12.39 6.58 17.45
CA ALA A 248 11.92 5.40 18.17
C ALA A 248 12.20 4.07 17.43
N ARG A 249 12.27 4.07 16.08
CA ARG A 249 12.67 2.89 15.26
C ARG A 249 14.15 2.55 15.42
N THR A 250 14.98 3.53 15.75
CA THR A 250 16.40 3.32 16.09
C THR A 250 16.57 2.33 17.24
N ALA A 251 15.60 2.23 18.16
CA ALA A 251 15.68 1.26 19.26
C ALA A 251 15.64 -0.20 18.77
N THR A 252 14.84 -0.51 17.75
CA THR A 252 14.79 -1.85 17.14
C THR A 252 16.05 -2.13 16.32
N THR A 253 16.52 -1.16 15.53
CA THR A 253 17.76 -1.29 14.74
C THR A 253 18.96 -1.47 15.67
N ARG A 254 19.02 -0.70 16.76
CA ARG A 254 20.05 -0.82 17.81
C ARG A 254 20.04 -2.20 18.46
N ARG A 255 18.86 -2.75 18.78
CA ARG A 255 18.73 -4.12 19.31
C ARG A 255 19.21 -5.17 18.30
N ALA A 256 18.84 -5.04 17.03
CA ALA A 256 19.27 -5.96 15.98
C ALA A 256 20.80 -5.89 15.75
N MET A 257 21.37 -4.69 15.68
CA MET A 257 22.82 -4.48 15.56
C MET A 257 23.57 -5.02 16.77
N ALA A 258 23.06 -4.80 17.99
CA ALA A 258 23.66 -5.38 19.20
C ALA A 258 23.63 -6.92 19.17
N GLY A 259 22.54 -7.52 18.68
CA GLY A 259 22.43 -8.96 18.46
C GLY A 259 23.47 -9.48 17.46
N GLU A 260 23.64 -8.79 16.32
CA GLU A 260 24.63 -9.16 15.31
C GLU A 260 26.08 -8.99 15.79
N ILE A 261 26.38 -7.90 16.52
CA ILE A 261 27.70 -7.70 17.16
C ILE A 261 27.98 -8.85 18.13
N LYS A 262 27.02 -9.19 19.01
CA LYS A 262 27.15 -10.31 19.95
C LYS A 262 27.38 -11.63 19.24
N ARG A 263 26.69 -11.87 18.12
CA ARG A 263 26.89 -13.07 17.28
C ARG A 263 28.32 -13.11 16.72
N ARG A 264 28.80 -12.01 16.14
CA ARG A 264 30.16 -11.91 15.58
C ARG A 264 31.26 -12.09 16.64
N VAL A 265 31.10 -11.47 17.81
CA VAL A 265 32.01 -11.63 18.95
C VAL A 265 32.06 -13.09 19.42
N ARG A 266 30.91 -13.77 19.54
CA ARG A 266 30.87 -15.20 19.90
C ARG A 266 31.55 -16.10 18.89
N VAL A 267 31.39 -15.81 17.60
CA VAL A 267 32.09 -16.55 16.52
C VAL A 267 33.59 -16.31 16.60
N ALA A 268 34.02 -15.06 16.77
CA ALA A 268 35.44 -14.73 16.90
C ALA A 268 36.10 -15.39 18.12
N LEU A 269 35.42 -15.41 19.28
CA LEU A 269 35.93 -16.05 20.49
C LEU A 269 35.98 -17.58 20.38
N ARG A 270 35.05 -18.21 19.67
CA ARG A 270 35.07 -19.66 19.39
C ARG A 270 36.14 -20.11 18.39
N LEU A 271 36.59 -19.20 17.52
CA LEU A 271 37.71 -19.43 16.61
C LEU A 271 39.07 -19.16 17.25
N ALA A 272 39.08 -18.56 18.46
CA ALA A 272 40.27 -18.28 19.25
C ALA A 272 40.47 -19.29 20.41
N SER A 273 39.66 -20.36 20.45
CA SER A 273 39.77 -21.51 21.37
C SER A 273 40.33 -22.71 20.62
#